data_AF-A0A2P5AL00-F1
#
_entry.id   AF-A0A2P5AL00-F1
#
_cell.length_a   1.000
_cell.length_b   1.000
_cell.length_c   1.000
_cell.angle_alpha   90.00
_cell.angle_beta   90.00
_cell.angle_gamma   90.00
#
_symmetry.space_group_name_H-M   'P 1'
#
loop_
_entity.id
_entity.type
_entity.pdbx_description
1 polymer ?
#
loop_
_entity_poly.entity_id
_entity_poly.type
_entity_poly.pdbx_seq_one_letter_code
_entity_poly.pdbx_strand_id
1 'polypeptide(L)'
;MEEVKLIGAWPSPYVYRVIWALELKGIKYEYVQEDLANKKSTIILEYIDETWPLNHRLLPQDPHQRALVRFWAKFIDDKGMEFAAFYLAVGEEEKEKAAKSVREILRTIEEQALGEKKFLGGDEIGLADLAIGVIAKSIGVIEEIVGVKVLEENEFPRLRNWVKNFKQNPAIKNNLPDPDEMLAYYKKKKEMLVESITA
;
A
#
# COMPACT_ATOMS: atom_id res chain seq x y z
N MET A 1 -17.84 15.36 20.12
CA MET A 1 -17.25 14.81 18.89
C MET A 1 -17.75 13.39 18.80
N GLU A 2 -18.38 13.02 17.68
CA GLU A 2 -18.77 11.63 17.44
C GLU A 2 -17.50 10.76 17.36
N GLU A 3 -17.61 9.53 17.85
CA GLU A 3 -16.55 8.53 17.82
C GLU A 3 -16.39 8.00 16.39
N VAL A 4 -15.19 8.12 15.81
CA VAL A 4 -14.91 7.65 14.45
C VAL A 4 -14.92 6.12 14.47
N LYS A 5 -15.72 5.48 13.63
CA LYS A 5 -15.70 4.03 13.43
C LYS A 5 -15.05 3.69 12.11
N LEU A 6 -14.00 2.88 12.13
CA LEU A 6 -13.35 2.36 10.94
C LEU A 6 -13.77 0.91 10.73
N ILE A 7 -14.68 0.71 9.78
CA ILE A 7 -15.12 -0.61 9.35
C ILE A 7 -14.16 -1.12 8.28
N GLY A 8 -13.57 -2.29 8.48
CA GLY A 8 -12.56 -2.80 7.54
C GLY A 8 -12.23 -4.27 7.70
N ALA A 9 -11.50 -4.80 6.73
CA ALA A 9 -10.85 -6.10 6.82
C ALA A 9 -9.33 -5.91 6.91
N TRP A 10 -8.68 -6.47 7.93
CA TRP A 10 -7.25 -6.31 8.16
C TRP A 10 -6.33 -6.72 6.98
N PRO A 11 -6.68 -7.64 6.05
CA PRO A 11 -5.81 -7.91 4.91
C PRO A 11 -5.81 -6.76 3.88
N SER A 12 -6.86 -5.93 3.88
CA SER A 12 -7.13 -4.94 2.86
C SER A 12 -6.07 -3.83 2.86
N PRO A 13 -5.40 -3.59 1.72
CA PRO A 13 -4.44 -2.50 1.62
C PRO A 13 -5.11 -1.13 1.80
N TYR A 14 -6.36 -1.00 1.39
CA TYR A 14 -7.08 0.26 1.46
C TYR A 14 -7.47 0.66 2.88
N VAL A 15 -7.80 -0.32 3.73
CA VAL A 15 -8.09 -0.09 5.16
C VAL A 15 -6.85 0.48 5.85
N TYR A 16 -5.66 -0.04 5.52
CA TYR A 16 -4.42 0.45 6.09
C TYR A 16 -4.09 1.89 5.68
N ARG A 17 -4.50 2.34 4.48
CA ARG A 17 -4.39 3.76 4.11
C ARG A 17 -5.14 4.65 5.10
N VAL A 18 -6.33 4.22 5.51
CA VAL A 18 -7.18 4.97 6.46
C VAL A 18 -6.64 4.88 7.88
N ILE A 19 -6.22 3.70 8.33
CA ILE A 19 -5.55 3.51 9.62
C ILE A 19 -4.37 4.48 9.73
N TRP A 20 -3.42 4.41 8.80
CA TRP A 20 -2.24 5.27 8.84
C TRP A 20 -2.56 6.75 8.75
N ALA A 21 -3.58 7.14 7.98
CA ALA A 21 -4.05 8.52 7.95
C ALA A 21 -4.57 9.00 9.31
N LEU A 22 -5.39 8.20 10.00
CA LEU A 22 -5.93 8.52 11.32
C LEU A 22 -4.81 8.59 12.37
N GLU A 23 -3.87 7.65 12.34
CA GLU A 23 -2.72 7.57 13.25
C GLU A 23 -1.76 8.76 13.08
N LEU A 24 -1.44 9.14 11.84
CA LEU A 24 -0.62 10.32 11.55
C LEU A 24 -1.26 11.62 12.05
N LYS A 25 -2.60 11.66 12.15
CA LYS A 25 -3.35 12.81 12.65
C LYS A 25 -3.68 12.71 14.14
N GLY A 26 -3.32 11.63 14.82
CA GLY A 26 -3.63 11.39 16.23
C GLY A 26 -5.14 11.29 16.52
N ILE A 27 -5.92 10.84 15.54
CA ILE A 27 -7.37 10.73 15.64
C ILE A 27 -7.74 9.35 16.19
N LYS A 28 -8.48 9.34 17.30
CA LYS A 28 -8.97 8.09 17.90
C LYS A 28 -10.12 7.53 17.07
N TYR A 29 -10.12 6.21 16.89
CA TYR A 29 -11.18 5.49 16.21
C TYR A 29 -11.42 4.13 16.86
N GLU A 30 -12.64 3.62 16.72
CA GLU A 30 -12.98 2.22 16.99
C GLU A 30 -12.83 1.42 15.69
N TYR A 31 -11.98 0.39 15.69
CA TYR A 31 -11.86 -0.52 14.55
C TYR A 31 -12.89 -1.63 14.64
N VAL A 32 -13.69 -1.79 13.58
CA VAL A 32 -14.69 -2.85 13.46
C VAL A 32 -14.26 -3.78 12.32
N GLN A 33 -13.83 -4.99 12.70
CA GLN A 33 -13.43 -6.03 11.74
C GLN A 33 -14.68 -6.58 11.03
N GLU A 34 -14.70 -6.50 9.71
CA GLU A 34 -15.70 -7.09 8.84
C GLU A 34 -15.06 -8.01 7.79
N ASP A 35 -15.83 -9.01 7.33
CA ASP A 35 -15.44 -9.86 6.20
C ASP A 35 -15.82 -9.17 4.87
N LEU A 36 -14.99 -8.20 4.47
CA LEU A 36 -15.22 -7.41 3.25
C LEU A 36 -14.61 -8.11 2.04
N ALA A 37 -15.26 -9.17 1.58
CA ALA A 37 -14.89 -9.83 0.34
C ALA A 37 -15.06 -8.94 -0.92
N ASN A 38 -15.70 -7.75 -0.87
CA ASN A 38 -16.20 -7.08 -2.09
C ASN A 38 -16.42 -5.54 -2.08
N LYS A 39 -15.59 -4.67 -1.45
CA LYS A 39 -15.76 -3.19 -1.62
C LYS A 39 -14.46 -2.38 -1.75
N LYS A 40 -14.48 -1.37 -2.65
CA LYS A 40 -13.36 -0.49 -3.07
C LYS A 40 -13.17 0.70 -2.12
N SER A 41 -11.93 1.14 -1.87
CA SER A 41 -11.63 2.23 -0.93
C SER A 41 -10.56 3.21 -1.45
N THR A 42 -10.97 4.08 -2.37
CA THR A 42 -10.22 5.32 -2.70
C THR A 42 -11.02 6.57 -2.30
N ILE A 43 -12.36 6.50 -2.33
CA ILE A 43 -13.28 7.61 -1.97
C ILE A 43 -13.14 8.03 -0.50
N ILE A 44 -12.83 7.10 0.40
CA ILE A 44 -12.80 7.36 1.86
C ILE A 44 -11.68 8.36 2.22
N LEU A 45 -10.51 8.27 1.57
CA LEU A 45 -9.39 9.16 1.88
C LEU A 45 -9.65 10.60 1.40
N GLU A 46 -10.30 10.76 0.24
CA GLU A 46 -10.68 12.07 -0.27
C GLU A 46 -11.78 12.69 0.60
N TYR A 47 -12.79 11.91 1.01
CA TYR A 47 -13.83 12.37 1.92
C TYR A 47 -13.25 12.84 3.27
N ILE A 48 -12.32 12.05 3.83
CA ILE A 48 -11.62 12.38 5.06
C ILE A 48 -10.85 13.71 4.91
N ASP A 49 -10.15 13.91 3.79
CA ASP A 49 -9.42 15.15 3.52
C ASP A 49 -10.33 16.38 3.38
N GLU A 50 -11.44 16.22 2.65
CA GLU A 50 -12.37 17.32 2.34
C GLU A 50 -13.19 17.76 3.55
N THR A 51 -13.51 16.83 4.45
CA THR A 51 -14.35 17.08 5.64
C THR A 51 -13.55 17.60 6.85
N TRP A 52 -12.24 17.42 6.88
CA TRP A 52 -11.43 17.86 8.01
C TRP A 52 -11.02 19.35 7.97
N PRO A 53 -10.85 19.97 9.16
CA PRO A 53 -10.31 21.32 9.26
C PRO A 53 -8.96 21.46 8.55
N LEU A 54 -8.64 22.67 8.08
CA LEU A 54 -7.49 22.95 7.19
C LEU A 54 -6.14 22.43 7.74
N ASN A 55 -5.97 22.44 9.06
CA ASN A 55 -4.79 21.96 9.79
C ASN A 55 -4.65 20.41 9.82
N HIS A 56 -5.66 19.67 9.37
CA HIS A 56 -5.69 18.21 9.36
C HIS A 56 -5.78 17.61 7.95
N ARG A 57 -5.72 18.43 6.89
CA ARG A 57 -5.69 17.93 5.51
C ARG A 57 -4.47 17.06 5.21
N LEU A 58 -4.69 16.02 4.43
CA LEU A 58 -3.71 15.10 3.83
C LEU A 58 -3.32 15.53 2.42
N LEU A 59 -4.22 16.20 1.69
CA LEU A 59 -3.93 16.74 0.37
C LEU A 59 -3.21 18.10 0.49
N PRO A 60 -2.23 18.33 -0.40
CA PRO A 60 -1.66 19.66 -0.57
C PRO A 60 -2.72 20.71 -0.90
N GLN A 61 -2.52 21.94 -0.40
CA GLN A 61 -3.37 23.07 -0.74
C GLN A 61 -3.19 23.48 -2.21
N ASP A 62 -1.94 23.39 -2.70
CA ASP A 62 -1.62 23.64 -4.09
C ASP A 62 -2.36 22.68 -5.04
N PRO A 63 -3.14 23.18 -6.01
CA PRO A 63 -3.91 22.34 -6.92
C PRO A 63 -3.07 21.37 -7.74
N HIS A 64 -1.85 21.76 -8.13
CA HIS A 64 -0.97 20.92 -8.94
C HIS A 64 -0.42 19.76 -8.11
N GLN A 65 0.10 20.03 -6.91
CA GLN A 65 0.54 18.99 -5.98
C GLN A 65 -0.60 18.03 -5.62
N ARG A 66 -1.82 18.54 -5.42
CA ARG A 66 -3.01 17.71 -5.19
C ARG A 66 -3.33 16.80 -6.38
N ALA A 67 -3.22 17.31 -7.61
CA ALA A 67 -3.41 16.51 -8.82
C ALA A 67 -2.36 15.39 -8.94
N LEU A 68 -1.09 15.67 -8.59
CA LEU A 68 -0.02 14.67 -8.58
C LEU A 68 -0.27 13.55 -7.55
N VAL A 69 -0.74 13.90 -6.36
CA VAL A 69 -1.10 12.90 -5.34
C VAL A 69 -2.21 11.97 -5.87
N ARG A 70 -3.27 12.54 -6.45
CA ARG A 70 -4.37 11.76 -7.05
C ARG A 70 -3.89 10.88 -8.19
N PHE A 71 -3.00 11.40 -9.04
CA PHE A 71 -2.40 10.65 -10.12
C PHE A 71 -1.65 9.41 -9.60
N TRP A 72 -0.78 9.56 -8.59
CA TRP A 72 -0.02 8.43 -8.06
C TRP A 72 -0.89 7.42 -7.31
N ALA A 73 -1.90 7.89 -6.57
CA ALA A 73 -2.88 7.01 -5.93
C ALA A 73 -3.67 6.19 -6.97
N LYS A 74 -4.11 6.83 -8.06
CA LYS A 74 -4.77 6.15 -9.16
C LYS A 74 -3.82 5.20 -9.89
N PHE A 75 -2.58 5.63 -10.15
CA PHE A 75 -1.59 4.81 -10.83
C PHE A 75 -1.39 3.49 -10.08
N ILE A 76 -1.16 3.50 -8.77
CA ILE A 76 -0.97 2.25 -8.02
C ILE A 76 -2.26 1.41 -7.96
N ASP A 77 -3.43 2.04 -7.86
CA ASP A 77 -4.72 1.34 -7.87
C ASP A 77 -4.99 0.62 -9.21
N ASP A 78 -4.59 1.24 -10.32
CA ASP A 78 -4.71 0.66 -11.67
C ASP A 78 -3.71 -0.50 -11.89
N LYS A 79 -2.68 -0.61 -11.06
CA LYS A 79 -1.64 -1.67 -11.12
C LYS A 79 -1.93 -2.92 -10.30
N GLY A 80 -3.13 -3.00 -9.72
CA GLY A 80 -3.53 -4.14 -8.90
C GLY A 80 -3.44 -5.50 -9.61
N MET A 81 -3.68 -5.54 -10.93
CA MET A 81 -3.64 -6.77 -11.71
C MET A 81 -2.22 -7.33 -11.87
N GLU A 82 -1.22 -6.49 -12.10
CA GLU A 82 0.18 -6.91 -12.22
C GLU A 82 0.71 -7.46 -10.88
N PHE A 83 0.37 -6.81 -9.76
CA PHE A 83 0.70 -7.34 -8.43
C PHE A 83 -0.04 -8.65 -8.12
N ALA A 84 -1.31 -8.77 -8.51
CA ALA A 84 -2.08 -10.01 -8.34
C ALA A 84 -1.51 -11.16 -9.18
N ALA A 85 -1.11 -10.88 -10.44
CA ALA A 85 -0.46 -11.85 -11.30
C ALA A 85 0.86 -12.35 -10.70
N PHE A 86 1.70 -11.44 -10.18
CA PHE A 86 2.94 -11.81 -9.52
C PHE A 86 2.69 -12.69 -8.28
N TYR A 87 1.74 -12.30 -7.44
CA TYR A 87 1.37 -13.06 -6.25
C TYR A 87 0.86 -14.47 -6.58
N LEU A 88 0.04 -14.62 -7.62
CA LEU A 88 -0.56 -15.89 -8.01
C LEU A 88 0.35 -16.78 -8.86
N ALA A 89 1.45 -16.26 -9.41
CA ALA A 89 2.33 -17.02 -10.28
C ALA A 89 2.89 -18.29 -9.61
N VAL A 90 2.90 -19.40 -10.35
CA VAL A 90 3.34 -20.73 -9.87
C VAL A 90 4.54 -21.25 -10.64
N GLY A 91 4.53 -21.16 -11.98
CA GLY A 91 5.63 -21.65 -12.82
C GLY A 91 6.79 -20.66 -12.89
N GLU A 92 8.03 -21.12 -13.02
CA GLU A 92 9.20 -20.22 -13.00
C GLU A 92 9.18 -19.17 -14.13
N GLU A 93 8.75 -19.55 -15.34
CA GLU A 93 8.58 -18.59 -16.44
C GLU A 93 7.50 -17.54 -16.13
N GLU A 94 6.38 -17.98 -15.54
CA GLU A 94 5.27 -17.10 -15.15
C GLU A 94 5.69 -16.13 -14.05
N LYS A 95 6.39 -16.64 -13.03
CA LYS A 95 6.93 -15.84 -11.93
C LYS A 95 7.87 -14.77 -12.44
N GLU A 96 8.83 -15.13 -13.29
CA GLU A 96 9.81 -14.17 -13.80
C GLU A 96 9.16 -13.12 -14.72
N LYS A 97 8.20 -13.54 -15.56
CA LYS A 97 7.43 -12.61 -16.40
C LYS A 97 6.64 -11.62 -15.55
N ALA A 98 5.94 -12.09 -14.52
CA ALA A 98 5.16 -11.23 -13.63
C ALA A 98 6.07 -10.34 -12.75
N ALA A 99 7.19 -10.88 -12.28
CA ALA A 99 8.22 -10.14 -11.55
C ALA A 99 8.76 -8.98 -12.38
N LYS A 100 9.04 -9.19 -13.67
CA LYS A 100 9.47 -8.13 -14.58
C LYS A 100 8.45 -7.00 -14.68
N SER A 101 7.15 -7.31 -14.81
CA SER A 101 6.10 -6.28 -14.81
C SER A 101 6.04 -5.51 -13.50
N VAL A 102 6.20 -6.17 -12.35
CA VAL A 102 6.28 -5.49 -11.06
C VAL A 102 7.52 -4.60 -10.97
N ARG A 103 8.69 -5.06 -11.41
CA ARG A 103 9.94 -4.26 -11.44
C ARG A 103 9.79 -2.99 -12.28
N GLU A 104 9.09 -3.04 -13.42
CA GLU A 104 8.82 -1.85 -14.24
C GLU A 104 7.94 -0.82 -13.52
N ILE A 105 6.95 -1.28 -12.76
CA ILE A 105 6.09 -0.41 -11.93
C ILE A 105 6.90 0.20 -10.79
N LEU A 106 7.70 -0.60 -10.07
CA LEU A 106 8.58 -0.13 -9.01
C LEU A 106 9.59 0.90 -9.52
N ARG A 107 10.13 0.70 -10.73
CA ARG A 107 11.05 1.64 -11.38
C ARG A 107 10.38 2.97 -11.70
N THR A 108 9.14 2.93 -12.18
CA THR A 108 8.34 4.14 -12.40
C THR A 108 8.13 4.90 -11.10
N ILE A 109 7.81 4.21 -10.00
CA ILE A 109 7.64 4.83 -8.68
C ILE A 109 8.97 5.43 -8.20
N GLU A 110 10.07 4.69 -8.27
CA GLU A 110 11.37 5.15 -7.80
C GLU A 110 11.88 6.37 -8.58
N GLU A 111 11.81 6.33 -9.91
CA GLU A 111 12.39 7.38 -10.76
C GLU A 111 11.48 8.60 -10.87
N GLN A 112 10.17 8.41 -11.02
CA GLN A 112 9.24 9.49 -11.35
C GLN A 112 8.43 9.99 -10.14
N ALA A 113 8.00 9.08 -9.25
CA ALA A 113 7.19 9.47 -8.10
C ALA A 113 8.05 9.93 -6.93
N LEU A 114 8.97 9.07 -6.49
CA LEU A 114 9.87 9.32 -5.36
C LEU A 114 10.98 10.28 -5.77
N GLY A 115 11.73 9.96 -6.82
CA GLY A 115 12.94 10.69 -7.20
C GLY A 115 13.90 10.75 -6.02
N GLU A 116 14.48 11.91 -5.75
CA GLU A 116 15.42 12.14 -4.64
C GLU A 116 14.73 12.45 -3.29
N LYS A 117 13.39 12.39 -3.23
CA LYS A 117 12.65 12.73 -2.01
C LYS A 117 12.72 11.61 -0.98
N LYS A 118 12.63 11.96 0.31
CA LYS A 118 12.52 10.99 1.40
C LYS A 118 11.18 10.22 1.37
N PHE A 119 10.11 10.96 1.09
CA PHE A 119 8.75 10.49 0.90
C PHE A 119 8.16 11.09 -0.39
N LEU A 120 7.11 10.51 -0.94
CA LEU A 120 6.39 11.12 -2.07
C LEU A 120 5.80 12.47 -1.66
N GLY A 121 5.43 12.64 -0.38
CA GLY A 121 5.06 13.90 0.25
C GLY A 121 6.21 14.88 0.51
N GLY A 122 7.46 14.54 0.18
CA GLY A 122 8.64 15.36 0.49
C GLY A 122 9.34 14.89 1.76
N ASP A 123 9.29 15.71 2.80
CA ASP A 123 9.99 15.45 4.09
C ASP A 123 9.17 14.58 5.07
N GLU A 124 7.84 14.56 4.88
CA GLU A 124 6.87 13.84 5.70
C GLU A 124 6.02 12.88 4.87
N ILE A 125 5.40 11.90 5.54
CA ILE A 125 4.48 10.94 4.90
C ILE A 125 3.23 11.70 4.43
N GLY A 126 3.02 11.74 3.12
CA GLY A 126 1.83 12.31 2.50
C GLY A 126 0.82 11.26 2.03
N LEU A 127 -0.30 11.70 1.48
CA LEU A 127 -1.33 10.78 0.97
C LEU A 127 -0.81 9.85 -0.14
N ALA A 128 0.11 10.32 -0.98
CA ALA A 128 0.73 9.48 -2.01
C ALA A 128 1.56 8.34 -1.40
N ASP A 129 2.26 8.59 -0.29
CA ASP A 129 2.96 7.55 0.47
C ASP A 129 1.99 6.54 1.06
N LEU A 130 0.86 7.00 1.62
CA LEU A 130 -0.19 6.11 2.11
C LEU A 130 -0.75 5.24 0.97
N ALA A 131 -0.93 5.80 -0.22
CA ALA A 131 -1.45 5.08 -1.36
C ALA A 131 -0.54 3.92 -1.79
N ILE A 132 0.77 4.16 -1.87
CA ILE A 132 1.76 3.13 -2.20
C ILE A 132 2.23 2.31 -1.00
N GLY A 133 1.76 2.63 0.22
CA GLY A 133 2.13 1.96 1.48
C GLY A 133 1.85 0.46 1.48
N VAL A 134 0.97 -0.03 0.60
CA VAL A 134 0.78 -1.47 0.34
C VAL A 134 2.08 -2.17 -0.06
N ILE A 135 2.99 -1.49 -0.78
CA ILE A 135 4.30 -2.02 -1.15
C ILE A 135 5.10 -2.28 0.13
N ALA A 136 5.22 -1.28 1.00
CA ALA A 136 5.91 -1.46 2.28
C ALA A 136 5.25 -2.57 3.12
N LYS A 137 3.92 -2.59 3.21
CA LYS A 137 3.16 -3.58 3.97
C LYS A 137 3.42 -5.01 3.49
N SER A 138 3.27 -5.28 2.19
CA SER A 138 3.07 -6.63 1.68
C SER A 138 4.21 -7.18 0.82
N ILE A 139 5.07 -6.35 0.22
CA ILE A 139 5.99 -6.83 -0.84
C ILE A 139 6.95 -7.91 -0.35
N GLY A 140 7.53 -7.77 0.85
CA GLY A 140 8.48 -8.76 1.38
C GLY A 140 7.85 -10.12 1.64
N VAL A 141 6.60 -10.15 2.11
CA VAL A 141 5.84 -11.39 2.33
C VAL A 141 5.49 -12.04 0.99
N ILE A 142 5.11 -11.24 -0.02
CA ILE A 142 4.81 -11.75 -1.36
C ILE A 142 6.08 -12.32 -2.01
N GLU A 143 7.23 -11.64 -1.90
CA GLU A 143 8.52 -12.15 -2.40
C GLU A 143 8.87 -13.52 -1.77
N GLU A 144 8.61 -13.70 -0.47
CA GLU A 144 8.83 -14.98 0.21
C GLU A 144 7.91 -16.09 -0.32
N ILE A 145 6.62 -15.78 -0.51
CA ILE A 145 5.63 -16.74 -1.01
C ILE A 145 5.90 -17.14 -2.46
N VAL A 146 6.29 -16.18 -3.30
CA VAL A 146 6.55 -16.43 -4.73
C VAL A 146 7.94 -17.05 -4.92
N GLY A 147 8.90 -16.73 -4.05
CA GLY A 147 10.29 -17.15 -4.15
C GLY A 147 11.13 -16.30 -5.10
N VAL A 148 10.64 -15.11 -5.50
CA VAL A 148 11.32 -14.19 -6.41
C VAL A 148 11.41 -12.80 -5.78
N LYS A 149 12.58 -12.18 -5.83
CA LYS A 149 12.81 -10.81 -5.36
C LYS A 149 12.52 -9.80 -6.47
N VAL A 150 11.80 -8.74 -6.15
CA VAL A 150 11.41 -7.68 -7.10
C VAL A 150 11.83 -6.30 -6.65
N LEU A 151 12.09 -6.10 -5.35
CA LEU A 151 12.58 -4.83 -4.83
C LEU A 151 14.03 -5.02 -4.39
N GLU A 152 15.03 -5.15 -5.25
CA GLU A 152 16.41 -5.38 -4.78
C GLU A 152 17.17 -4.06 -4.49
N GLU A 153 18.10 -4.06 -3.53
CA GLU A 153 18.80 -2.83 -3.09
C GLU A 153 19.67 -2.19 -4.19
N ASN A 154 20.28 -3.02 -5.03
CA ASN A 154 21.10 -2.58 -6.17
C ASN A 154 20.27 -1.97 -7.31
N GLU A 155 18.99 -2.33 -7.42
CA GLU A 155 18.08 -1.81 -8.47
C GLU A 155 17.20 -0.67 -7.96
N PHE A 156 16.78 -0.73 -6.68
CA PHE A 156 15.80 0.16 -6.07
C PHE A 156 16.27 0.76 -4.74
N PRO A 157 17.45 1.40 -4.69
CA PRO A 157 18.02 1.89 -3.43
C PRO A 157 17.14 2.93 -2.75
N ARG A 158 16.51 3.83 -3.51
CA ARG A 158 15.69 4.89 -2.91
C ARG A 158 14.36 4.35 -2.44
N LEU A 159 13.71 3.47 -3.21
CA LEU A 159 12.45 2.86 -2.80
C LEU A 159 12.65 1.91 -1.62
N ARG A 160 13.79 1.22 -1.52
CA ARG A 160 14.17 0.45 -0.33
C ARG A 160 14.33 1.34 0.90
N ASN A 161 15.02 2.46 0.77
CA ASN A 161 15.16 3.42 1.86
C ASN A 161 13.80 4.03 2.25
N TRP A 162 12.94 4.31 1.27
CA TRP A 162 11.57 4.74 1.51
C TRP A 162 10.77 3.70 2.32
N VAL A 163 10.81 2.41 1.94
CA VAL A 163 10.13 1.33 2.70
C VAL A 163 10.63 1.30 4.16
N LYS A 164 11.95 1.41 4.35
CA LYS A 164 12.55 1.45 5.69
C LYS A 164 12.05 2.65 6.50
N ASN A 165 12.11 3.85 5.94
CA ASN A 165 11.68 5.08 6.60
C ASN A 165 10.18 5.06 6.91
N PHE A 166 9.36 4.58 5.97
CA PHE A 166 7.91 4.45 6.12
C PHE A 166 7.57 3.51 7.29
N LYS A 167 8.16 2.31 7.33
CA LYS A 167 7.95 1.34 8.42
C LYS A 167 8.48 1.80 9.79
N GLN A 168 9.47 2.69 9.82
CA GLN A 168 10.05 3.20 11.06
C GLN A 168 9.26 4.37 11.67
N ASN A 169 8.38 5.02 10.90
CA ASN A 169 7.53 6.08 11.42
C ASN A 169 6.61 5.52 12.54
N PRO A 170 6.54 6.15 13.74
CA PRO A 170 5.77 5.64 14.86
C PRO A 170 4.29 5.35 14.56
N ALA A 171 3.63 6.22 13.77
CA ALA A 171 2.23 6.04 13.39
C ALA A 171 2.01 4.81 12.50
N ILE A 172 3.01 4.45 11.70
CA ILE A 172 2.98 3.29 10.82
C ILE A 172 3.41 2.03 11.58
N LYS A 173 4.56 2.08 12.25
CA LYS A 173 5.20 0.96 12.94
C LYS A 173 4.25 0.26 13.91
N ASN A 174 3.50 1.04 14.69
CA ASN A 174 2.60 0.51 15.72
C ASN A 174 1.30 -0.08 15.14
N ASN A 175 1.05 0.14 13.84
CA ASN A 175 -0.17 -0.20 13.15
C ASN A 175 0.11 -0.96 11.85
N LEU A 176 1.24 -1.67 11.78
CA LEU A 176 1.50 -2.66 10.74
C LEU A 176 0.94 -4.02 11.20
N PRO A 177 0.43 -4.84 10.28
CA PRO A 177 0.03 -6.19 10.66
C PRO A 177 1.26 -7.03 11.00
N ASP A 178 1.04 -8.05 11.83
CA ASP A 178 2.07 -9.02 12.14
C ASP A 178 2.56 -9.73 10.85
N PRO A 179 3.88 -9.81 10.62
CA PRO A 179 4.42 -10.44 9.42
C PRO A 179 4.07 -11.93 9.29
N ASP A 180 4.03 -12.67 10.40
CA ASP A 180 3.75 -14.11 10.39
C ASP A 180 2.26 -14.35 10.12
N GLU A 181 1.38 -13.52 10.69
CA GLU A 181 -0.06 -13.52 10.38
C GLU A 181 -0.32 -13.21 8.90
N MET A 182 0.36 -12.20 8.34
CA MET A 182 0.28 -11.90 6.91
C MET A 182 0.74 -13.06 6.05
N LEU A 183 1.87 -13.67 6.40
CA LEU A 183 2.44 -14.79 5.66
C LEU A 183 1.48 -15.99 5.66
N ALA A 184 0.93 -16.35 6.82
CA ALA A 184 -0.03 -17.44 6.95
C ALA A 184 -1.32 -17.17 6.15
N TYR A 185 -1.88 -15.97 6.27
CA TYR A 185 -3.08 -15.57 5.54
C TYR A 185 -2.87 -15.58 4.02
N TYR A 186 -1.77 -14.99 3.53
CA TYR A 186 -1.45 -14.96 2.10
C TYR A 186 -1.12 -16.35 1.55
N LYS A 187 -0.39 -17.22 2.27
CA LYS A 187 -0.18 -18.60 1.80
C LYS A 187 -1.51 -19.33 1.59
N LYS A 188 -2.37 -19.34 2.61
CA LYS A 188 -3.70 -19.95 2.53
C LYS A 188 -4.56 -19.34 1.42
N LYS A 189 -4.53 -18.01 1.27
CA LYS A 189 -5.30 -17.32 0.22
C LYS A 189 -4.79 -17.65 -1.18
N LYS A 190 -3.48 -17.79 -1.38
CA LYS A 190 -2.89 -18.17 -2.66
C LYS A 190 -3.31 -19.58 -3.04
N GLU A 191 -3.18 -20.54 -2.14
CA GLU A 191 -3.59 -21.93 -2.34
C GLU A 191 -5.06 -22.02 -2.82
N MET A 192 -5.98 -21.41 -2.07
CA MET A 192 -7.41 -21.39 -2.44
C MET A 192 -7.67 -20.76 -3.82
N LEU A 193 -6.96 -19.69 -4.18
CA LEU A 193 -7.16 -19.00 -5.46
C LEU A 193 -6.58 -19.81 -6.62
N VAL A 194 -5.40 -20.41 -6.45
CA VAL A 194 -4.77 -21.25 -7.48
C VAL A 194 -5.60 -22.50 -7.74
N GLU A 195 -6.12 -23.15 -6.69
CA GLU A 195 -7.06 -24.27 -6.84
C GLU A 195 -8.31 -23.85 -7.62
N SER A 196 -8.91 -22.70 -7.30
CA SER A 196 -10.10 -22.21 -8.01
C SER A 196 -9.87 -21.83 -9.47
N ILE A 197 -8.64 -21.52 -9.87
CA ILE A 197 -8.29 -21.18 -11.27
C ILE A 197 -7.97 -22.43 -12.08
N THR A 198 -7.52 -23.49 -11.41
CA THR A 198 -7.08 -24.75 -12.03
C THR A 198 -8.13 -25.86 -12.03
N ALA A 199 -9.20 -25.70 -11.25
CA ALA A 199 -10.41 -26.54 -11.24
C ALA A 199 -11.34 -26.22 -12.41
#